data_AF-A0A4S2UUP4-F1
#
_entry.id   AF-A0A4S2UUP4-F1
#
_cell.length_a   1.000
_cell.length_b   1.000
_cell.length_c   1.000
_cell.angle_alpha   90.00
_cell.angle_beta   90.00
_cell.angle_gamma   90.00
#
_symmetry.space_group_name_H-M   'P 1'
#
loop_
_entity.id
_entity.type
_entity.pdbx_description
1 polymer ?
#
loop_
_entity_poly.entity_id
_entity_poly.type
_entity_poly.pdbx_seq_one_letter_code
_entity_poly.pdbx_strand_id
1 'polypeptide(L)'
;MYKLVRTGTAVATGLLAALALTGCTSDSGKDDADKGSGTTATPAPGGSAGDGTGSGASDDAGNTKALEGAWAGQTDDKAVVLSVASGKAVVVADSHVCTGTVKDMGKPMLALKCADGNTDRTMGAIESNDGKTVVVSWDGGAKDTLAKTDADSLEGLPDLPTP
;
A
#
# COMPACT_ATOMS: atom_id res chain seq x y z
N MET A 1 3.14 59.82 4.11
CA MET A 1 2.38 60.45 3.00
C MET A 1 2.67 59.60 1.78
N TYR A 2 1.72 59.00 1.06
CA TYR A 2 0.25 59.13 0.95
C TYR A 2 -0.41 57.84 1.55
N LYS A 3 -1.57 57.87 2.25
CA LYS A 3 -2.97 57.87 1.76
C LYS A 3 -3.21 56.82 0.65
N LEU A 4 -3.89 55.69 0.92
CA LEU A 4 -5.37 55.46 0.90
C LEU A 4 -5.92 55.45 -0.56
N VAL A 5 -6.83 54.55 -1.02
CA VAL A 5 -8.22 54.29 -0.58
C VAL A 5 -8.82 53.01 -1.28
N ARG A 6 -9.54 52.12 -0.56
CA ARG A 6 -10.55 51.09 -1.03
C ARG A 6 -10.05 49.98 -1.99
N THR A 7 -10.68 48.81 -2.17
CA THR A 7 -12.01 48.23 -1.74
C THR A 7 -11.79 46.69 -1.49
N GLY A 8 -12.74 45.83 -1.08
CA GLY A 8 -14.20 45.95 -0.93
C GLY A 8 -14.91 44.69 -0.37
N THR A 9 -16.06 44.34 -0.98
CA THR A 9 -17.10 43.37 -0.54
C THR A 9 -17.48 42.42 -1.70
N ALA A 10 -18.09 41.22 -1.54
CA ALA A 10 -18.36 40.31 -0.41
C ALA A 10 -19.01 39.01 -0.97
N VAL A 11 -19.85 38.33 -0.18
CA VAL A 11 -20.74 37.17 -0.48
C VAL A 11 -20.09 35.80 -0.29
N ALA A 12 -20.87 34.88 0.29
CA ALA A 12 -20.50 33.49 0.60
C ALA A 12 -21.65 32.54 0.22
N THR A 13 -21.28 31.32 -0.16
CA THR A 13 -22.15 30.12 -0.17
C THR A 13 -21.29 28.91 0.16
N GLY A 14 -21.89 27.90 0.79
CA GLY A 14 -21.26 26.61 1.07
C GLY A 14 -22.22 25.47 0.78
N LEU A 15 -21.71 24.25 0.75
CA LEU A 15 -22.51 23.02 0.62
C LEU A 15 -21.84 21.88 1.39
N LEU A 16 -22.61 21.24 2.26
CA LEU A 16 -22.22 20.04 2.99
C LEU A 16 -22.61 18.81 2.15
N ALA A 17 -21.65 17.94 1.86
CA ALA A 17 -21.92 16.63 1.26
C ALA A 17 -22.18 15.60 2.36
N ALA A 18 -23.44 15.27 2.61
CA ALA A 18 -23.81 14.21 3.55
C ALA A 18 -23.65 12.82 2.88
N LEU A 19 -22.97 11.89 3.55
CA LEU A 19 -22.87 10.50 3.10
C LEU A 19 -24.16 9.74 3.47
N ALA A 20 -24.85 9.20 2.47
CA ALA A 20 -25.98 8.30 2.68
C ALA A 20 -25.52 6.83 2.62
N LEU A 21 -25.35 6.19 3.78
CA LEU A 21 -25.14 4.74 3.86
C LEU A 21 -26.49 4.01 3.88
N THR A 22 -26.93 3.58 2.70
CA THR A 22 -28.08 2.67 2.53
C THR A 22 -27.81 1.76 1.32
N GLY A 23 -27.91 0.43 1.42
CA GLY A 23 -28.17 -0.41 2.58
C GLY A 23 -28.02 -1.90 2.20
N CYS A 24 -28.00 -2.80 3.18
CA CYS A 24 -27.97 -4.24 2.90
C CYS A 24 -29.28 -4.67 2.22
N THR A 25 -29.20 -5.49 1.16
CA THR A 25 -30.33 -6.27 0.65
C THR A 25 -29.90 -7.73 0.53
N SER A 26 -30.71 -8.62 1.07
CA SER A 26 -30.50 -10.06 1.09
C SER A 26 -31.77 -10.77 0.62
N ASP A 27 -31.61 -11.98 0.11
CA ASP A 27 -32.65 -13.01 -0.06
C ASP A 27 -33.75 -12.78 -1.14
N SER A 28 -33.95 -13.76 -2.03
CA SER A 28 -35.25 -14.39 -2.35
C SER A 28 -35.22 -15.21 -3.66
N GLY A 29 -35.70 -16.46 -3.62
CA GLY A 29 -36.00 -17.30 -4.82
C GLY A 29 -34.92 -18.34 -5.17
N LYS A 30 -35.13 -19.68 -5.25
CA LYS A 30 -36.31 -20.54 -5.55
C LYS A 30 -36.88 -20.39 -6.97
N ASP A 31 -37.20 -21.45 -7.73
CA ASP A 31 -36.98 -22.92 -7.67
C ASP A 31 -36.77 -23.41 -9.15
N ASP A 32 -36.64 -24.67 -9.60
CA ASP A 32 -36.93 -26.02 -9.05
C ASP A 32 -36.01 -27.09 -9.72
N ALA A 33 -36.22 -28.38 -9.45
CA ALA A 33 -35.42 -29.52 -9.92
C ALA A 33 -35.93 -30.20 -11.21
N ASP A 34 -35.08 -31.06 -11.83
CA ASP A 34 -35.45 -32.47 -12.07
C ASP A 34 -34.22 -33.40 -12.22
N LYS A 35 -34.43 -34.65 -12.61
CA LYS A 35 -33.60 -35.82 -12.27
C LYS A 35 -32.60 -36.22 -13.36
N GLY A 36 -31.42 -36.72 -12.95
CA GLY A 36 -30.46 -37.43 -13.80
C GLY A 36 -29.89 -38.65 -13.07
N SER A 37 -29.87 -39.82 -13.72
CA SER A 37 -29.53 -41.10 -13.05
C SER A 37 -28.03 -41.38 -12.98
N GLY A 38 -27.64 -42.10 -11.93
CA GLY A 38 -26.27 -42.18 -11.43
C GLY A 38 -25.23 -42.95 -12.23
N THR A 39 -24.00 -42.91 -11.71
CA THR A 39 -22.97 -43.95 -11.84
C THR A 39 -22.02 -43.83 -10.66
N THR A 40 -21.82 -44.91 -9.91
CA THR A 40 -20.74 -45.03 -8.93
C THR A 40 -19.42 -45.26 -9.65
N ALA A 41 -18.52 -44.28 -9.61
CA ALA A 41 -17.14 -44.43 -10.07
C ALA A 41 -16.21 -43.74 -9.06
N THR A 42 -15.38 -44.53 -8.38
CA THR A 42 -14.33 -44.02 -7.49
C THR A 42 -13.02 -43.91 -8.25
N PRO A 43 -12.43 -42.71 -8.35
CA PRO A 43 -11.00 -42.56 -8.47
C PRO A 43 -10.43 -41.68 -7.34
N ALA A 44 -9.23 -42.06 -6.89
CA ALA A 44 -8.28 -41.16 -6.27
C ALA A 44 -7.02 -41.12 -7.16
N PRO A 45 -6.13 -40.13 -7.04
CA PRO A 45 -6.21 -38.89 -6.25
C PRO A 45 -6.34 -37.64 -7.14
N GLY A 46 -6.58 -36.48 -6.53
CA GLY A 46 -6.51 -35.18 -7.22
C GLY A 46 -6.08 -34.07 -6.26
N GLY A 47 -4.84 -33.61 -6.40
CA GLY A 47 -4.41 -32.38 -5.73
C GLY A 47 -5.09 -31.19 -6.40
N SER A 48 -5.84 -30.39 -5.64
CA SER A 48 -6.55 -29.23 -6.19
C SER A 48 -5.55 -28.20 -6.70
N ALA A 49 -5.85 -27.62 -7.87
CA ALA A 49 -5.03 -26.58 -8.45
C ALA A 49 -5.07 -25.29 -7.60
N GLY A 50 -3.91 -24.65 -7.49
CA GLY A 50 -3.76 -23.21 -7.33
C GLY A 50 -2.83 -22.75 -8.44
N ASP A 51 -3.21 -21.73 -9.20
CA ASP A 51 -2.65 -21.45 -10.53
C ASP A 51 -1.15 -21.13 -10.51
N GLY A 52 -0.36 -22.01 -11.12
CA GLY A 52 1.06 -21.82 -11.39
C GLY A 52 1.29 -20.76 -12.48
N THR A 53 1.04 -19.49 -12.17
CA THR A 53 1.51 -18.36 -12.97
C THR A 53 3.03 -18.36 -12.94
N GLY A 54 3.64 -18.72 -14.07
CA GLY A 54 5.06 -19.08 -14.14
C GLY A 54 6.03 -17.94 -13.85
N SER A 55 7.27 -18.32 -13.54
CA SER A 55 8.38 -17.42 -13.20
C SER A 55 8.73 -16.43 -14.31
N GLY A 56 8.12 -15.25 -14.29
CA GLY A 56 8.64 -14.05 -14.92
C GLY A 56 9.59 -13.34 -13.95
N ALA A 57 10.88 -13.63 -14.03
CA ALA A 57 11.90 -12.81 -13.37
C ALA A 57 12.15 -11.54 -14.22
N SER A 58 11.18 -10.62 -14.16
CA SER A 58 11.26 -9.29 -14.78
C SER A 58 11.79 -8.29 -13.76
N ASP A 59 12.76 -7.47 -14.17
CA ASP A 59 13.24 -6.32 -13.39
C ASP A 59 12.20 -5.17 -13.38
N ASP A 60 11.05 -5.41 -12.76
CA ASP A 60 9.87 -4.52 -12.73
C ASP A 60 10.05 -3.24 -11.86
N ALA A 61 11.29 -2.78 -11.72
CA ALA A 61 11.70 -1.48 -11.17
C ALA A 61 11.32 -0.29 -12.08
N GLY A 62 10.20 -0.41 -12.79
CA GLY A 62 9.54 0.60 -13.61
C GLY A 62 8.04 0.75 -13.30
N ASN A 63 7.42 -0.21 -12.60
CA ASN A 63 5.97 -0.22 -12.39
C ASN A 63 5.61 0.21 -10.96
N THR A 64 5.07 1.42 -10.79
CA THR A 64 4.63 1.92 -9.46
C THR A 64 3.53 1.07 -8.82
N LYS A 65 2.77 0.30 -9.61
CA LYS A 65 1.78 -0.65 -9.10
C LYS A 65 2.40 -1.94 -8.53
N ALA A 66 3.58 -2.35 -9.01
CA ALA A 66 4.29 -3.51 -8.45
C ALA A 66 4.74 -3.27 -6.99
N LEU A 67 4.79 -2.01 -6.57
CA LEU A 67 5.15 -1.61 -5.20
C LEU A 67 3.96 -1.73 -4.21
N GLU A 68 2.73 -1.98 -4.67
CA GLU A 68 1.55 -2.04 -3.79
C GLU A 68 1.59 -3.22 -2.80
N GLY A 69 1.25 -2.94 -1.54
CA GLY A 69 1.29 -3.87 -0.41
C GLY A 69 1.89 -3.22 0.84
N ALA A 70 1.96 -3.99 1.92
CA ALA A 70 2.80 -3.67 3.06
C ALA A 70 4.13 -4.43 2.95
N TRP A 71 5.19 -3.83 3.48
CA TRP A 71 6.55 -4.32 3.46
C TRP A 71 7.19 -4.00 4.82
N ALA A 72 7.97 -4.92 5.38
CA ALA A 72 8.65 -4.71 6.66
C ALA A 72 10.00 -5.43 6.74
N GLY A 73 10.83 -4.99 7.68
CA GLY A 73 12.16 -5.54 7.94
C GLY A 73 12.88 -4.75 9.02
N GLN A 74 14.21 -4.83 9.03
CA GLN A 74 15.05 -4.06 9.92
C GLN A 74 16.13 -3.29 9.15
N THR A 75 16.60 -2.19 9.72
CA THR A 75 17.76 -1.43 9.24
C THR A 75 18.52 -0.92 10.45
N ASP A 76 19.80 -1.28 10.54
CA ASP A 76 20.64 -1.09 11.74
C ASP A 76 19.90 -1.53 13.03
N ASP A 77 19.45 -2.79 13.04
CA ASP A 77 18.66 -3.48 14.08
C ASP A 77 17.27 -2.89 14.42
N LYS A 78 16.89 -1.73 13.88
CA LYS A 78 15.62 -1.05 14.16
C LYS A 78 14.55 -1.45 13.13
N ALA A 79 13.30 -1.60 13.58
CA ALA A 79 12.20 -1.96 12.69
C ALA A 79 11.88 -0.86 11.67
N VAL A 80 11.59 -1.28 10.43
CA VAL A 80 11.16 -0.42 9.33
C VAL A 80 9.92 -1.03 8.70
N VAL A 81 8.85 -0.23 8.54
CA VAL A 81 7.61 -0.63 7.85
C VAL A 81 7.30 0.39 6.76
N LEU A 82 7.04 -0.10 5.55
CA LEU A 82 6.58 0.65 4.38
C LEU A 82 5.21 0.12 3.94
N SER A 83 4.20 0.98 3.86
CA SER A 83 2.89 0.65 3.31
C SER A 83 2.63 1.46 2.05
N VAL A 84 2.20 0.81 0.97
CA VAL A 84 1.93 1.42 -0.34
C VAL A 84 0.56 0.99 -0.87
N ALA A 85 -0.32 1.95 -1.12
CA ALA A 85 -1.67 1.70 -1.66
C ALA A 85 -2.12 2.87 -2.54
N SER A 86 -2.63 2.60 -3.75
CA SER A 86 -3.14 3.63 -4.68
C SER A 86 -2.14 4.78 -4.91
N GLY A 87 -0.85 4.43 -5.05
CA GLY A 87 0.27 5.37 -5.20
C GLY A 87 0.50 6.31 -4.02
N LYS A 88 -0.15 6.10 -2.87
CA LYS A 88 0.23 6.70 -1.59
C LYS A 88 1.24 5.79 -0.90
N ALA A 89 2.10 6.37 -0.08
CA ALA A 89 3.08 5.65 0.70
C ALA A 89 3.21 6.22 2.11
N VAL A 90 3.43 5.34 3.08
CA VAL A 90 3.74 5.65 4.48
C VAL A 90 4.94 4.81 4.90
N VAL A 91 5.92 5.43 5.54
CA VAL A 91 7.06 4.76 6.18
C VAL A 91 7.05 5.08 7.67
N VAL A 92 7.26 4.05 8.49
CA VAL A 92 7.49 4.15 9.93
C VAL A 92 8.82 3.47 10.23
N ALA A 93 9.75 4.23 10.81
CA ALA A 93 11.07 3.75 11.23
C ALA A 93 11.64 4.73 12.24
N ASP A 94 12.46 4.28 13.18
CA ASP A 94 13.27 5.18 14.03
C ASP A 94 12.44 6.19 14.87
N SER A 95 11.18 5.86 15.18
CA SER A 95 10.12 6.74 15.72
C SER A 95 9.66 7.90 14.82
N HIS A 96 10.15 7.97 13.59
CA HIS A 96 9.72 8.90 12.56
C HIS A 96 8.58 8.31 11.71
N VAL A 97 7.58 9.14 11.40
CA VAL A 97 6.44 8.76 10.53
C VAL A 97 6.41 9.67 9.30
N CYS A 98 6.65 9.10 8.13
CA CYS A 98 6.86 9.80 6.87
C CYS A 98 5.80 9.40 5.83
N THR A 99 5.08 10.38 5.26
CA THR A 99 3.91 10.13 4.40
C THR A 99 4.03 10.84 3.06
N GLY A 100 3.48 10.26 1.99
CA GLY A 100 3.53 10.88 0.66
C GLY A 100 3.08 9.96 -0.48
N THR A 101 3.87 9.94 -1.56
CA THR A 101 3.49 9.30 -2.83
C THR A 101 4.63 8.51 -3.46
N VAL A 102 4.28 7.41 -4.12
CA VAL A 102 5.14 6.83 -5.16
C VAL A 102 5.03 7.71 -6.42
N LYS A 103 6.16 8.05 -7.02
CA LYS A 103 6.28 8.75 -8.30
C LYS A 103 7.05 7.88 -9.28
N ASP A 104 6.83 8.07 -10.57
CA ASP A 104 7.69 7.53 -11.62
C ASP A 104 8.56 8.66 -12.20
N MET A 105 9.87 8.41 -12.29
CA MET A 105 10.85 9.28 -12.96
C MET A 105 11.77 8.46 -13.90
N GLY A 106 11.23 7.40 -14.51
CA GLY A 106 11.99 6.35 -15.20
C GLY A 106 12.35 5.17 -14.28
N LYS A 107 12.04 5.30 -12.99
CA LYS A 107 11.97 4.28 -11.93
C LYS A 107 10.94 4.75 -10.89
N PRO A 108 10.30 3.84 -10.14
CA PRO A 108 9.55 4.20 -8.94
C PRO A 108 10.44 4.87 -7.89
N MET A 109 9.97 5.97 -7.32
CA MET A 109 10.60 6.68 -6.20
C MET A 109 9.56 7.05 -5.15
N LEU A 110 9.92 6.92 -3.88
CA LEU A 110 9.15 7.38 -2.73
C LEU A 110 9.47 8.85 -2.47
N ALA A 111 8.48 9.73 -2.57
CA ALA A 111 8.60 11.13 -2.21
C ALA A 111 7.65 11.41 -1.03
N LEU A 112 8.24 11.53 0.17
CA LEU A 112 7.57 11.57 1.46
C LEU A 112 7.90 12.85 2.24
N LYS A 113 7.14 13.11 3.30
CA LYS A 113 7.45 14.10 4.33
C LYS A 113 7.18 13.51 5.72
N CYS A 114 8.15 13.63 6.61
CA CYS A 114 8.04 13.22 8.01
C CYS A 114 7.30 14.28 8.84
N ALA A 115 6.46 13.84 9.78
CA ALA A 115 5.55 14.70 10.56
C ALA A 115 6.30 15.67 11.50
N ASP A 116 7.45 15.25 11.99
CA ASP A 116 8.41 15.95 12.85
C ASP A 116 9.40 16.85 12.07
N GLY A 117 9.52 16.65 10.75
CA GLY A 117 10.51 17.31 9.91
C GLY A 117 11.84 16.56 9.76
N ASN A 118 11.94 15.29 10.20
CA ASN A 118 13.06 14.42 9.82
C ASN A 118 13.19 14.35 8.28
N THR A 119 14.43 14.22 7.78
CA THR A 119 14.75 14.20 6.34
C THR A 119 15.21 12.84 5.83
N ASP A 120 15.60 11.93 6.71
CA ASP A 120 16.42 10.75 6.39
C ASP A 120 15.67 9.77 5.46
N ARG A 121 14.34 9.77 5.57
CA ARG A 121 13.41 8.91 4.83
C ARG A 121 12.39 9.72 4.00
N THR A 122 12.82 10.87 3.44
CA THR A 122 11.94 11.76 2.64
C THR A 122 12.02 11.58 1.13
N MET A 123 13.14 11.08 0.60
CA MET A 123 13.30 10.75 -0.83
C MET A 123 14.01 9.41 -0.96
N GLY A 124 13.37 8.43 -1.58
CA GLY A 124 13.87 7.06 -1.68
C GLY A 124 13.75 6.49 -3.09
N ALA A 125 14.85 6.00 -3.65
CA ALA A 125 14.87 5.27 -4.91
C ALA A 125 14.58 3.78 -4.67
N ILE A 126 13.68 3.19 -5.47
CA ILE A 126 13.50 1.74 -5.51
C ILE A 126 14.61 1.15 -6.39
N GLU A 127 15.57 0.44 -5.78
CA GLU A 127 16.64 -0.23 -6.53
C GLU A 127 16.16 -1.56 -7.12
N SER A 128 15.38 -2.33 -6.36
CA SER A 128 14.81 -3.59 -6.80
C SER A 128 13.47 -3.88 -6.11
N ASN A 129 12.63 -4.64 -6.81
CA ASN A 129 11.37 -5.18 -6.31
C ASN A 129 11.08 -6.49 -7.06
N ASP A 130 11.06 -7.62 -6.36
CA ASP A 130 10.76 -8.94 -6.94
C ASP A 130 9.35 -9.46 -6.57
N GLY A 131 8.50 -8.57 -6.05
CA GLY A 131 7.17 -8.88 -5.52
C GLY A 131 7.16 -9.54 -4.14
N LYS A 132 8.32 -9.90 -3.57
CA LYS A 132 8.49 -10.52 -2.24
C LYS A 132 9.46 -9.75 -1.35
N THR A 133 10.40 -9.01 -1.95
CA THR A 133 11.36 -8.12 -1.31
C THR A 133 11.42 -6.81 -2.09
N VAL A 134 11.54 -5.69 -1.39
CA VAL A 134 11.85 -4.37 -1.97
C VAL A 134 13.12 -3.81 -1.33
N VAL A 135 14.01 -3.24 -2.15
CA VAL A 135 15.22 -2.53 -1.70
C VAL A 135 15.04 -1.04 -1.97
N VAL A 136 15.17 -0.24 -0.92
CA VAL A 136 15.01 1.22 -0.97
C VAL A 136 16.29 1.88 -0.51
N SER A 137 16.86 2.77 -1.34
CA SER A 137 17.99 3.62 -0.95
C SER A 137 17.51 5.06 -0.81
N TRP A 138 17.79 5.68 0.34
CA TRP A 138 17.30 7.01 0.68
C TRP A 138 18.37 8.09 0.51
N ASP A 139 17.98 9.29 0.10
CA ASP A 139 18.88 10.46 -0.01
C ASP A 139 19.51 10.84 1.35
N GLY A 140 18.89 10.44 2.47
CA GLY A 140 19.46 10.56 3.82
C GLY A 140 20.56 9.55 4.16
N GLY A 141 20.89 8.62 3.25
CA GLY A 141 21.94 7.61 3.42
C GLY A 141 21.48 6.27 3.99
N ALA A 142 20.24 6.17 4.50
CA ALA A 142 19.65 4.91 4.91
C ALA A 142 19.41 3.97 3.71
N LYS A 143 19.50 2.66 3.93
CA LYS A 143 19.20 1.63 2.92
C LYS A 143 18.40 0.50 3.55
N ASP A 144 17.15 0.35 3.10
CA ASP A 144 16.26 -0.69 3.59
C ASP A 144 16.27 -1.91 2.66
N THR A 145 16.06 -3.09 3.24
CA THR A 145 15.65 -4.30 2.52
C THR A 145 14.45 -4.87 3.26
N LEU A 146 13.26 -4.75 2.66
CA LEU A 146 11.98 -5.06 3.31
C LEU A 146 11.32 -6.24 2.61
N ALA A 147 10.96 -7.26 3.37
CA ALA A 147 10.14 -8.37 2.91
C ALA A 147 8.67 -7.92 2.80
N LYS A 148 7.92 -8.49 1.86
CA LYS A 148 6.47 -8.25 1.74
C LYS A 148 5.75 -8.90 2.91
N THR A 149 4.88 -8.15 3.57
CA THR A 149 4.18 -8.58 4.79
C THR A 149 2.67 -8.42 4.63
N ASP A 150 1.95 -9.40 5.18
CA ASP A 150 0.55 -9.27 5.61
C ASP A 150 0.50 -8.66 7.03
N ALA A 151 -0.66 -8.73 7.71
CA ALA A 151 -0.84 -8.19 9.05
C ALA A 151 -0.33 -9.12 10.16
N ASP A 152 -0.49 -10.43 10.02
CA ASP A 152 -0.07 -11.43 11.01
C ASP A 152 1.47 -11.53 11.06
N SER A 153 2.13 -11.33 9.91
CA SER A 153 3.59 -11.27 9.77
C SER A 153 4.26 -10.06 10.45
N LEU A 154 3.51 -9.05 10.92
CA LEU A 154 4.07 -7.90 11.64
C LEU A 154 4.43 -8.21 13.11
N GLU A 155 3.83 -9.24 13.71
CA GLU A 155 4.03 -9.66 15.11
C GLU A 155 5.49 -10.09 15.41
N GLY A 156 6.29 -10.36 14.37
CA GLY A 156 7.70 -10.79 14.48
C GLY A 156 8.73 -9.65 14.48
N LEU A 157 8.32 -8.39 14.36
CA LEU A 157 9.20 -7.22 14.37
C LEU A 157 9.50 -6.76 15.82
N PRO A 158 10.70 -6.20 16.11
CA PRO A 158 10.91 -5.53 17.41
C PRO A 158 10.02 -4.30 17.53
N ASP A 159 9.65 -3.94 18.77
CA ASP A 159 8.62 -2.95 19.12
C ASP A 159 8.52 -1.77 18.13
N LEU A 160 7.45 -1.78 17.33
CA LEU A 160 7.08 -0.65 16.48
C LEU A 160 6.68 0.54 17.36
N PRO A 161 7.04 1.79 16.99
CA PRO A 161 6.72 2.96 17.79
C PRO A 161 5.20 3.10 17.94
N THR A 162 4.73 3.08 19.19
CA THR A 162 3.30 3.25 19.51
C THR A 162 2.85 4.71 19.34
N PRO A 163 1.60 4.94 18.91
CA PRO A 163 1.07 6.27 18.59
C PRO A 163 0.62 7.09 19.81
#